data_AF-A0A7W4AYM6-F1
#
_entry.id   AF-A0A7W4AYM6-F1
#
_cell.length_a   1.000
_cell.length_b   1.000
_cell.length_c   1.000
_cell.angle_alpha   90.00
_cell.angle_beta   90.00
_cell.angle_gamma   90.00
#
_symmetry.space_group_name_H-M   'P 1'
#
loop_
_entity.id
_entity.type
_entity.pdbx_description
1 polymer ?
#
loop_
_entity_poly.entity_id
_entity_poly.type
_entity_poly.pdbx_seq_one_letter_code
_entity_poly.pdbx_strand_id
1 'polypeptide(L)'
;MALKQLSENSPDFYSGIKEVKSPTQKKEPHRLERKDYPLFWSGEKNAEGKTDIVWILKKMRVIPASMKHQVSEKYESLFLSDKVNGRKLANTYLHDMANKFRGV
;
A
#
# COMPACT_ATOMS: atom_id res chain seq x y z
N MET A 1 -7.38 71.74 2.58
CA MET A 1 -7.89 70.60 3.38
C MET A 1 -7.46 69.33 2.65
N ALA A 2 -6.31 68.75 3.02
CA ALA A 2 -6.15 67.56 3.89
C ALA A 2 -6.74 66.27 3.24
N LEU A 3 -5.95 65.47 2.52
CA LEU A 3 -5.09 64.32 2.92
C LEU A 3 -5.82 62.98 3.10
N LYS A 4 -5.52 62.00 2.21
CA LYS A 4 -5.04 60.63 2.52
C LYS A 4 -5.02 59.80 1.22
N GLN A 5 -3.85 59.60 0.62
CA GLN A 5 -2.94 58.47 0.84
C GLN A 5 -3.52 57.12 0.40
N LEU A 6 -3.14 56.74 -0.83
CA LEU A 6 -3.16 55.39 -1.37
C LEU A 6 -2.07 54.58 -0.65
N SER A 7 -2.46 53.56 0.12
CA SER A 7 -1.52 52.66 0.78
C SER A 7 -1.04 51.58 -0.19
N GLU A 8 0.27 51.60 -0.39
CA GLU A 8 1.16 50.44 -0.20
C GLU A 8 1.02 49.23 -1.15
N ASN A 9 1.96 49.18 -2.09
CA ASN A 9 2.91 48.08 -2.27
C ASN A 9 2.39 46.65 -1.98
N SER A 10 2.06 45.93 -3.05
CA SER A 10 2.44 44.52 -3.15
C SER A 10 2.87 44.25 -4.58
N PRO A 11 4.15 43.93 -4.86
CA PRO A 11 4.55 43.50 -6.18
C PRO A 11 3.96 42.11 -6.46
N ASP A 12 3.29 41.99 -7.61
CA ASP A 12 2.73 40.77 -8.17
C ASP A 12 3.78 39.65 -8.25
N PHE A 13 3.77 38.75 -7.26
CA PHE A 13 4.71 37.63 -7.15
C PHE A 13 4.50 36.52 -8.22
N TYR A 14 3.47 36.62 -9.06
CA TYR A 14 3.08 35.55 -10.01
C TYR A 14 3.09 35.94 -11.49
N SER A 15 3.86 36.96 -11.89
CA SER A 15 4.16 37.18 -13.31
C SER A 15 5.40 36.38 -13.73
N GLY A 16 5.31 35.06 -13.92
CA GLY A 16 6.49 34.33 -14.41
C GLY A 16 6.54 32.80 -14.46
N ILE A 17 5.44 32.05 -14.42
CA ILE A 17 5.55 30.60 -14.67
C ILE A 17 5.46 30.36 -16.17
N LYS A 18 6.61 30.42 -16.83
CA LYS A 18 6.81 29.87 -18.17
C LYS A 18 6.48 28.38 -18.12
N GLU A 19 5.67 27.91 -19.07
CA GLU A 19 5.34 26.50 -19.29
C GLU A 19 6.63 25.65 -19.31
N VAL A 20 6.91 24.98 -18.18
CA VAL A 20 7.90 23.92 -18.16
C VAL A 20 7.22 22.71 -18.79
N LYS A 21 7.48 22.50 -20.08
CA LYS A 21 7.25 21.21 -20.73
C LYS A 21 8.03 20.17 -19.94
N SER A 22 7.32 19.42 -19.11
CA SER A 22 7.88 18.32 -18.33
C SER A 22 8.68 17.42 -19.27
N PRO A 23 9.97 17.18 -19.02
CA PRO A 23 10.72 16.23 -19.81
C PRO A 23 10.05 14.88 -19.63
N THR A 24 9.75 14.23 -20.75
CA THR A 24 9.26 12.87 -20.89
C THR A 24 10.01 11.95 -19.94
N GLN A 25 9.50 11.80 -18.72
CA GLN A 25 9.87 10.71 -17.85
C GLN A 25 9.35 9.48 -18.55
N LYS A 26 10.27 8.75 -19.18
CA LYS A 26 10.10 7.32 -19.44
C LYS A 26 9.46 6.76 -18.18
N LYS A 27 8.20 6.31 -18.28
CA LYS A 27 7.49 5.64 -17.20
C LYS A 27 8.28 4.37 -16.90
N GLU A 28 9.32 4.48 -16.07
CA GLU A 28 9.72 3.37 -15.23
C GLU A 28 8.44 2.97 -14.48
N PRO A 29 8.03 1.69 -14.54
CA PRO A 29 6.86 1.24 -13.81
C PRO A 29 7.15 1.56 -12.36
N HIS A 30 6.35 2.47 -11.84
CA HIS A 30 6.48 3.14 -10.56
C HIS A 30 6.59 2.04 -9.52
N ARG A 31 7.84 1.76 -9.12
CA ARG A 31 8.30 1.21 -7.87
C ARG A 31 7.11 0.67 -7.06
N LEU A 32 6.76 -0.59 -7.30
CA LEU A 32 5.84 -1.36 -6.48
C LEU A 32 6.16 -1.02 -5.03
N GLU A 33 5.26 -0.29 -4.36
CA GLU A 33 5.29 -0.19 -2.91
C GLU A 33 5.47 -1.61 -2.43
N ARG A 34 6.62 -1.91 -1.80
CA ARG A 34 6.88 -3.25 -1.27
C ARG A 34 5.86 -3.46 -0.17
N LYS A 35 4.68 -3.94 -0.57
CA LYS A 35 3.62 -4.39 0.31
C LYS A 35 4.14 -5.68 0.90
N ASP A 36 4.99 -5.51 1.91
CA ASP A 36 5.54 -6.60 2.73
C ASP A 36 4.42 -7.35 3.46
N TYR A 37 3.22 -6.77 3.47
CA TYR A 37 2.02 -7.32 4.04
C TYR A 37 0.87 -7.12 3.04
N PRO A 38 -0.11 -8.02 3.05
CA PRO A 38 -1.32 -7.82 2.26
C PRO A 38 -2.01 -6.50 2.68
N LEU A 39 -3.07 -6.08 2.02
CA LEU A 39 -3.89 -4.91 2.35
C LEU A 39 -5.36 -5.29 2.59
N PHE A 40 -5.90 -6.21 1.78
CA PHE A 40 -7.33 -6.60 1.84
C PHE A 40 -7.72 -7.41 3.10
N TRP A 41 -6.74 -7.90 3.85
CA TRP A 41 -6.90 -8.73 5.06
C TRP A 41 -7.36 -7.97 6.32
N SER A 42 -7.32 -6.63 6.35
CA SER A 42 -7.49 -5.87 7.61
C SER A 42 -8.95 -5.66 8.05
N GLY A 43 -9.93 -5.86 7.17
CA GLY A 43 -11.34 -5.55 7.46
C GLY A 43 -12.24 -6.74 7.77
N GLU A 44 -11.84 -7.96 7.38
CA GLU A 44 -12.79 -9.07 7.30
C GLU A 44 -12.81 -9.94 8.56
N LYS A 45 -13.91 -9.86 9.32
CA LYS A 45 -14.14 -10.65 10.53
C LYS A 45 -14.50 -12.09 10.16
N ASN A 46 -13.98 -13.06 10.91
CA ASN A 46 -14.38 -14.46 10.78
C ASN A 46 -15.80 -14.65 11.35
N ALA A 47 -16.32 -15.89 11.28
CA ALA A 47 -17.63 -16.23 11.84
C ALA A 47 -17.77 -15.93 13.35
N GLU A 48 -16.64 -15.79 14.07
CA GLU A 48 -16.58 -15.41 15.49
C GLU A 48 -16.42 -13.90 15.72
N GLY A 49 -16.47 -13.08 14.68
CA GLY A 49 -16.30 -11.63 14.78
C GLY A 49 -14.86 -11.15 14.98
N LYS A 50 -13.87 -12.05 14.91
CA LYS A 50 -12.43 -11.76 15.08
C LYS A 50 -11.74 -11.57 13.74
N THR A 51 -10.77 -10.67 13.70
CA THR A 51 -9.90 -10.49 12.53
C THR A 51 -8.71 -11.44 12.59
N ASP A 52 -8.30 -12.01 11.46
CA ASP A 52 -7.11 -12.89 11.39
C ASP A 52 -5.78 -12.11 11.42
N ILE A 53 -5.83 -10.80 11.74
CA ILE A 53 -4.70 -9.87 11.62
C ILE A 53 -3.47 -10.37 12.37
N VAL A 54 -3.62 -10.68 13.66
CA VAL A 54 -2.50 -11.12 14.50
C VAL A 54 -1.90 -12.42 13.97
N TRP A 55 -2.73 -13.30 13.43
CA TRP A 55 -2.31 -14.58 12.87
C TRP A 55 -1.52 -14.39 11.57
N ILE A 56 -2.03 -13.56 10.65
CA ILE A 56 -1.38 -13.23 9.37
C ILE A 56 -0.02 -12.57 9.60
N LEU A 57 0.05 -11.58 10.50
CA LEU A 57 1.30 -10.91 10.86
C LEU A 57 2.35 -11.89 11.41
N LYS A 58 1.93 -12.80 12.29
CA LYS A 58 2.82 -13.82 12.87
C LYS A 58 3.39 -14.75 11.80
N LYS A 59 2.59 -15.09 10.79
CA LYS A 59 3.00 -15.94 9.66
C LYS A 59 3.89 -15.20 8.68
N MET A 60 3.56 -13.96 8.32
CA MET A 60 4.39 -13.11 7.46
C MET A 60 5.75 -12.79 8.09
N ARG A 61 5.84 -12.72 9.43
CA ARG A 61 7.10 -12.44 10.14
C ARG A 61 8.19 -13.48 9.87
N VAL A 62 7.85 -14.76 9.70
CA VAL A 62 8.85 -15.81 9.44
C VAL A 62 9.27 -15.88 7.97
N ILE A 63 8.61 -15.14 7.09
CA ILE A 63 8.90 -15.13 5.66
C ILE A 63 10.01 -14.10 5.38
N PRO A 64 11.06 -14.45 4.61
CA PRO A 64 12.13 -13.54 4.25
C PRO A 64 11.60 -12.28 3.54
N ALA A 65 12.18 -11.12 3.84
CA ALA A 65 11.77 -9.84 3.26
C ALA A 65 11.80 -9.85 1.72
N SER A 66 12.70 -10.61 1.10
CA SER A 66 12.77 -10.78 -0.36
C SER A 66 11.54 -11.46 -0.96
N MET A 67 10.82 -12.27 -0.18
CA MET A 67 9.66 -13.05 -0.65
C MET A 67 8.33 -12.55 -0.11
N LYS A 68 8.34 -11.68 0.90
CA LYS A 68 7.11 -11.13 1.52
C LYS A 68 6.17 -10.51 0.49
N HIS A 69 6.70 -9.71 -0.43
CA HIS A 69 5.89 -9.07 -1.46
C HIS A 69 5.15 -10.09 -2.34
N GLN A 70 5.88 -11.08 -2.88
CA GLN A 70 5.27 -12.12 -3.72
C GLN A 70 4.25 -12.97 -2.95
N VAL A 71 4.54 -13.30 -1.69
CA VAL A 71 3.59 -14.04 -0.84
C VAL A 71 2.36 -13.19 -0.55
N SER A 72 2.54 -11.90 -0.30
CA SER A 72 1.47 -10.95 -0.07
C SER A 72 0.53 -10.85 -1.28
N GLU A 73 1.08 -10.59 -2.48
CA GLU A 73 0.27 -10.51 -3.71
C GLU A 73 -0.51 -11.80 -3.98
N LYS A 74 0.13 -12.96 -3.79
CA LYS A 74 -0.53 -14.25 -3.98
C LYS A 74 -1.59 -14.51 -2.92
N TYR A 75 -1.35 -14.11 -1.67
CA TYR A 75 -2.36 -14.17 -0.61
C TYR A 75 -3.58 -13.34 -0.98
N GLU A 76 -3.40 -12.10 -1.42
CA GLU A 76 -4.49 -11.22 -1.83
C GLU A 76 -5.25 -11.77 -3.04
N SER A 77 -4.54 -12.29 -4.03
CA SER A 77 -5.16 -12.92 -5.19
C SER A 77 -6.05 -14.10 -4.79
N LEU A 78 -5.58 -14.98 -3.89
CA LEU A 78 -6.38 -16.10 -3.38
C LEU A 78 -7.56 -15.61 -2.54
N PHE A 79 -7.34 -14.59 -1.70
CA PHE A 79 -8.35 -14.01 -0.85
C PHE A 79 -9.51 -13.42 -1.67
N LEU A 80 -9.17 -12.72 -2.76
CA LEU A 80 -10.15 -12.09 -3.66
C LEU A 80 -10.74 -13.04 -4.71
N SER A 81 -10.12 -14.20 -4.94
CA SER A 81 -10.54 -15.12 -6.01
C SER A 81 -11.91 -15.76 -5.79
N ASP A 82 -12.29 -16.01 -4.54
CA ASP A 82 -13.55 -16.67 -4.19
C ASP A 82 -14.12 -16.04 -2.91
N LYS A 83 -15.37 -15.56 -2.97
CA LYS A 83 -16.04 -14.96 -1.80
C LYS A 83 -16.33 -15.98 -0.70
N VAL A 84 -16.47 -17.27 -1.03
CA VAL A 84 -16.86 -18.30 -0.07
C VAL A 84 -15.62 -18.97 0.53
N ASN A 85 -14.66 -19.39 -0.32
CA ASN A 85 -13.48 -20.13 0.15
C ASN A 85 -12.15 -19.36 0.05
N GLY A 86 -12.13 -18.14 -0.53
CA GLY A 86 -10.89 -17.39 -0.78
C GLY A 86 -10.08 -17.16 0.50
N ARG A 87 -10.75 -16.81 1.60
CA ARG A 87 -10.12 -16.70 2.93
C ARG A 87 -9.44 -17.99 3.37
N LYS A 88 -10.12 -19.14 3.22
CA LYS A 88 -9.56 -20.45 3.62
C LYS A 88 -8.36 -20.79 2.76
N LEU A 89 -8.44 -20.60 1.44
CA LEU A 89 -7.34 -20.85 0.51
C LEU A 89 -6.13 -19.96 0.79
N ALA A 90 -6.36 -18.66 0.98
CA ALA A 90 -5.32 -17.70 1.30
C ALA A 90 -4.62 -18.03 2.63
N ASN A 91 -5.40 -18.37 3.67
CA ASN A 91 -4.85 -18.77 4.96
C ASN A 91 -4.07 -20.09 4.87
N THR A 92 -4.56 -21.11 4.16
CA THR A 92 -3.81 -22.35 3.94
C THR A 92 -2.48 -22.08 3.24
N TYR A 93 -2.49 -21.29 2.15
CA TYR A 93 -1.28 -20.91 1.43
C TYR A 93 -0.26 -20.21 2.35
N LEU A 94 -0.70 -19.22 3.14
CA LEU A 94 0.18 -18.50 4.05
C LEU A 94 0.71 -19.41 5.16
N HIS A 95 -0.08 -20.36 5.63
CA HIS A 95 0.34 -21.35 6.62
C HIS A 95 1.48 -22.23 6.07
N ASP A 96 1.32 -22.74 4.85
CA ASP A 96 2.32 -23.59 4.20
C ASP A 96 3.61 -22.82 3.91
N MET A 97 3.50 -21.60 3.39
CA MET A 97 4.66 -20.74 3.14
C MET A 97 5.41 -20.43 4.42
N ALA A 98 4.71 -20.09 5.50
CA ALA A 98 5.35 -19.86 6.79
C ALA A 98 6.03 -21.11 7.33
N ASN A 99 5.44 -22.30 7.20
CA ASN A 99 6.04 -23.55 7.66
C ASN A 99 7.33 -23.88 6.90
N LYS A 100 7.39 -23.62 5.59
CA LYS A 100 8.61 -23.80 4.78
C LYS A 100 9.80 -23.00 5.29
N PHE A 101 9.57 -21.81 5.84
CA PHE A 101 10.62 -20.94 6.37
C PHE A 101 10.85 -21.08 7.88
N ARG A 102 9.97 -21.77 8.61
CA ARG A 102 10.08 -21.94 10.06
C ARG A 102 11.04 -23.08 10.47
N GLY A 103 11.41 -23.93 9.52
CA GLY A 103 12.32 -25.07 9.71
C GLY A 103 13.74 -24.85 9.19
N VAL A 104 14.15 -23.58 9.01
CA VAL A 104 15.53 -23.19 8.67
C VAL A 104 16.19 -22.56 9.89
#